data_AF-A0A955JAU7-F1
#
_entry.id   AF-A0A955JAU7-F1
#
_cell.length_a   1.000
_cell.length_b   1.000
_cell.length_c   1.000
_cell.angle_alpha   90.00
_cell.angle_beta   90.00
_cell.angle_gamma   90.00
#
_symmetry.space_group_name_H-M   'P 1'
#
loop_
_entity.id
_entity.type
_entity.pdbx_description
1 polymer ?
#
loop_
_entity_poly.entity_id
_entity_poly.type
_entity_poly.pdbx_seq_one_letter_code
_entity_poly.pdbx_strand_id
1 'polypeptide(L)' 'MNTPAPAPRVTGYLARDVPKGVLLRRGPSQRAQLLAWNTDTDEIEAGQWLHGRVHESYSHFCPVGNSF' A
#
# COMPACT_ATOMS: atom_id res chain seq x y z
N MET A 1 4.85 33.21 2.13
CA MET A 1 4.48 32.24 3.18
C MET A 1 4.92 30.86 2.70
N ASN A 2 5.96 30.27 3.30
CA ASN A 2 6.35 28.89 2.99
C ASN A 2 5.41 27.96 3.72
N THR A 3 4.38 27.47 3.03
CA THR A 3 3.53 26.40 3.57
C THR A 3 4.40 25.15 3.73
N PRO A 4 4.54 24.60 4.95
CA PRO A 4 5.26 23.35 5.12
C PRO A 4 4.58 22.27 4.29
N ALA A 5 5.39 21.44 3.61
CA ALA A 5 4.85 20.32 2.84
C ALA A 5 3.96 19.47 3.75
N PRO A 6 2.76 19.06 3.28
CA PRO A 6 1.86 18.25 4.09
C PRO A 6 2.57 16.99 4.57
N ALA A 7 2.33 16.60 5.82
CA ALA A 7 2.91 15.38 6.38
C ALA A 7 2.59 14.17 5.49
N PRO A 8 3.55 13.25 5.25
CA PRO A 8 3.32 12.08 4.43
C PRO A 8 2.23 11.21 5.06
N ARG A 9 1.24 10.81 4.26
CA ARG A 9 0.15 9.93 4.73
C ARG A 9 0.65 8.48 4.71
N VAL A 10 0.50 7.79 5.83
CA VAL A 10 0.81 6.36 5.96
C VAL A 10 -0.49 5.60 6.17
N THR A 11 -0.69 4.53 5.39
CA THR A 11 -1.83 3.60 5.54
C THR A 11 -1.26 2.21 5.72
N GLY A 12 -1.64 1.53 6.80
CA GLY A 12 -1.20 0.16 7.08
C GLY A 12 -2.29 -0.86 6.83
N TYR A 13 -1.93 -1.97 6.20
CA TYR A 13 -2.76 -3.16 6.08
C TYR A 13 -2.11 -4.28 6.86
N LEU A 14 -2.82 -4.79 7.87
CA LEU A 14 -2.38 -5.92 8.66
C LEU A 14 -2.94 -7.21 8.07
N ALA A 15 -2.10 -8.23 7.95
CA ALA A 15 -2.59 -9.57 7.70
C ALA A 15 -3.35 -10.07 8.93
N ARG A 16 -4.45 -10.78 8.69
CA ARG A 16 -5.31 -11.30 9.76
C ARG A 16 -4.70 -12.50 10.49
N ASP A 17 -4.03 -13.37 9.73
CA ASP A 17 -3.63 -14.70 10.20
C ASP A 17 -2.12 -14.84 10.43
N VAL A 18 -1.32 -13.82 10.08
CA VAL A 18 0.14 -13.82 10.23
C VAL A 18 0.61 -12.47 10.77
N PRO A 19 1.73 -12.41 11.53
CA PRO A 19 2.26 -11.17 12.10
C PRO A 19 3.01 -10.34 11.06
N LYS A 20 2.36 -10.05 9.93
CA LYS A 20 2.91 -9.28 8.83
C LYS A 20 1.92 -8.20 8.42
N GLY A 21 2.43 -7.01 8.16
CA GLY A 21 1.68 -5.89 7.63
C GLY A 21 2.40 -5.27 6.43
N VAL A 22 1.65 -4.50 5.64
CA VAL A 22 2.19 -3.66 4.58
C VAL A 22 1.82 -2.22 4.89
N LEU A 23 2.83 -1.36 5.01
CA LEU A 23 2.64 0.08 5.16
C LEU A 23 2.82 0.75 3.80
N LEU A 24 1.83 1.52 3.39
CA LEU A 24 1.89 2.38 2.22
C LEU A 24 2.18 3.82 2.66
N ARG A 25 3.37 4.31 2.36
CA ARG A 25 3.75 5.71 2.58
C ARG A 25 3.53 6.49 1.30
N ARG A 26 2.54 7.39 1.30
CA ARG A 26 2.31 8.32 0.18
C ARG A 26 3.17 9.55 0.34
N GLY A 27 3.94 9.85 -0.71
CA GLY A 27 4.55 11.16 -0.88
C GLY A 27 3.56 12.19 -1.47
N PRO A 28 3.99 13.46 -1.60
CA PRO A 28 3.19 14.52 -2.24
C PRO A 28 3.01 14.32 -3.75
N SER A 29 3.91 13.61 -4.42
CA SER A 29 3.74 13.12 -5.80
C SER A 29 3.09 11.73 -5.78
N GLN A 30 2.53 11.26 -6.91
CA GLN A 30 1.76 10.01 -7.06
C GLN A 30 2.60 8.72 -6.85
N ARG A 31 3.46 8.69 -5.83
CA ARG A 31 4.39 7.63 -5.48
C ARG A 31 4.01 7.10 -4.11
N ALA A 32 3.80 5.80 -4.04
CA ALA A 32 3.64 5.09 -2.78
C ALA A 32 4.87 4.21 -2.56
N GLN A 33 5.51 4.34 -1.40
CA GLN A 33 6.53 3.39 -0.98
C GLN A 33 5.84 2.26 -0.23
N LEU A 34 6.10 1.00 -0.63
CA LEU A 34 5.71 -0.17 0.15
C LEU A 34 6.78 -0.44 1.21
N LEU A 35 6.35 -0.60 2.45
CA LEU A 35 7.18 -1.09 3.55
C LEU A 35 6.57 -2.38 4.06
N ALA A 36 7.38 -3.42 4.21
CA ALA A 36 6.97 -4.64 4.90
C ALA A 36 7.17 -4.41 6.39
N TRP A 37 6.17 -4.73 7.19
CA TRP A 37 6.23 -4.64 8.64
C TRP A 37 6.06 -6.02 9.23
N ASN A 38 7.04 -6.48 9.99
CA ASN A 38 6.89 -7.65 10.84
C ASN A 38 6.37 -7.16 12.20
N THR A 39 5.13 -7.50 12.55
CA THR A 39 4.52 -7.01 13.79
C THR A 39 5.03 -7.75 15.03
N ASP A 40 5.70 -8.88 14.86
CA ASP A 40 6.25 -9.68 15.96
C ASP A 40 7.59 -9.10 16.44
N THR A 41 8.44 -8.69 15.49
CA THR A 41 9.76 -8.09 15.77
C THR A 41 9.75 -6.56 15.73
N ASP A 42 8.61 -5.97 15.36
CA ASP A 42 8.44 -4.54 15.05
C ASP A 42 9.43 -4.01 13.99
N GLU A 43 9.92 -4.89 13.12
CA GLU A 43 10.87 -4.56 12.07
C GLU A 43 10.15 -4.05 10.82
N ILE A 44 10.66 -2.95 10.26
CA ILE A 44 10.14 -2.36 9.03
C ILE A 44 11.22 -2.42 7.96
N GLU A 45 10.94 -3.18 6.91
CA GLU A 45 11.80 -3.29 5.74
C GLU A 45 11.29 -2.40 4.60
N ALA A 46 12.15 -1.51 4.14
CA ALA A 46 11.84 -0.64 3.02
C ALA A 46 11.85 -1.43 1.70
N GLY A 47 10.67 -1.65 1.13
CA GLY A 47 10.50 -2.33 -0.15
C GLY A 47 10.59 -1.38 -1.35
N GLN A 48 9.95 -1.79 -2.44
CA GLN A 48 9.96 -1.05 -3.70
C GLN A 48 9.03 0.18 -3.69
N TRP A 49 9.37 1.13 -4.55
CA TRP A 49 8.52 2.27 -4.86
C TRP A 49 7.52 1.91 -5.95
N LEU A 50 6.23 1.98 -5.63
CA LEU A 50 5.17 1.83 -6.61
C LEU A 50 4.84 3.21 -7.19
N HIS A 51 5.03 3.36 -8.50
CA HIS A 51 4.57 4.52 -9.26
C HIS A 51 3.15 4.25 -9.75
N GLY A 52 2.16 4.55 -8.92
CA GLY A 52 0.75 4.30 -9.23
C GLY A 52 -0.17 4.60 -8.05
N ARG A 53 -1.41 5.00 -8.36
CA ARG A 53 -2.45 5.21 -7.35
C ARG A 53 -3.11 3.86 -7.06
N VAL A 54 -2.85 3.27 -5.89
CA VAL A 54 -3.58 2.09 -5.43
C VAL A 54 -5.00 2.53 -5.10
N HIS A 55 -5.95 2.21 -5.98
CA HIS A 55 -7.38 2.34 -5.73
C HIS A 55 -7.87 1.05 -5.07
N GLU A 56 -8.44 1.15 -3.87
CA GLU A 56 -9.01 0.03 -3.11
C GLU A 56 -10.36 -0.44 -3.66
N SER A 57 -10.75 0.05 -4.84
CA SER A 57 -12.11 -0.07 -5.38
C SER A 57 -12.20 -1.21 -6.39
N TYR A 58 -12.70 -2.35 -5.91
CA TYR A 58 -13.47 -3.38 -6.64
C TYR A 58 -12.97 -3.71 -8.06
N SER A 59 -12.06 -4.67 -8.16
CA SER A 59 -11.81 -5.37 -9.42
C SER A 59 -13.05 -6.18 -9.76
N HIS A 60 -13.86 -5.72 -10.71
CA HIS A 60 -14.92 -6.55 -11.28
C HIS A 60 -14.25 -7.67 -12.08
N PHE A 61 -14.29 -8.89 -11.57
CA PHE A 61 -13.92 -10.08 -12.33
C PHE A 61 -14.89 -10.23 -13.50
N CYS A 62 -14.40 -10.22 -14.73
CA CYS A 62 -15.17 -10.67 -15.88
C CYS A 62 -15.44 -12.18 -15.72
N PRO A 63 -16.70 -12.65 -15.75
CA PRO A 63 -16.96 -14.07 -15.84
C PRO A 63 -16.53 -14.53 -17.24
N VAL A 64 -15.47 -15.34 -17.32
CA VAL A 64 -15.09 -15.99 -18.56
C VAL A 64 -16.22 -16.94 -18.94
N GLY A 65 -16.99 -16.55 -19.96
CA GLY A 65 -17.97 -17.41 -20.61
C GLY A 65 -17.24 -18.38 -21.53
N ASN A 66 -17.26 -19.66 -21.16
CA ASN A 66 -16.74 -20.75 -21.97
C ASN A 66 -17.84 -21.16 -22.98
N SER A 67 -17.66 -20.83 -24.26
CA SER A 67 -18.49 -21.38 -25.34
C SER A 67 -17.84 -22.67 -25.85
N PHE A 68 -18.70 -23.68 -26.01
CA PHE A 68 -18.44 -25.05 -26.46
C PHE A 68 -17.63 -25.17 -27.76
#